data_AF-A0A3C1VL55-F1
#
_entry.id   AF-A0A3C1VL55-F1
#
_cell.length_a   1.000
_cell.length_b   1.000
_cell.length_c   1.000
_cell.angle_alpha   90.00
_cell.angle_beta   90.00
_cell.angle_gamma   90.00
#
_symmetry.space_group_name_H-M   'P 1'
#
loop_
_entity.id
_entity.type
_entity.pdbx_description
1 polymer ?
#
loop_
_entity_poly.entity_id
_entity_poly.type
_entity_poly.pdbx_seq_one_letter_code
_entity_poly.pdbx_strand_id
1 'polypeptide(L)' 'SATVVGLAYDEKPGEVIKCTKGVCHVATGDGVLSLEKVQLAGKKIANIKDFTNAYNVTKLS' A
#
# COMPACT_ATOMS: atom_id res chain seq x y z
N SER A 1 -8.21 -3.24 -5.59
CA SER A 1 -9.17 -2.34 -4.92
C SER A 1 -8.45 -1.64 -3.80
N ALA A 2 -9.00 -0.51 -3.34
CA ALA A 2 -8.44 0.29 -2.27
C ALA A 2 -9.57 1.10 -1.60
N THR A 3 -9.33 1.53 -0.37
CA THR A 3 -10.24 2.35 0.43
C THR A 3 -9.50 3.56 0.99
N VAL A 4 -10.23 4.67 1.18
CA VAL A 4 -9.69 5.87 1.83
C VAL A 4 -9.85 5.72 3.34
N VAL A 5 -8.79 6.03 4.08
CA VAL A 5 -8.79 6.03 5.53
C VAL A 5 -8.44 7.44 6.02
N GLY A 6 -9.31 8.01 6.87
CA GLY A 6 -9.12 9.32 7.48
C GLY A 6 -8.11 9.28 8.62
N LEU A 7 -6.84 9.01 8.30
CA LEU A 7 -5.72 9.09 9.23
C LEU A 7 -4.89 10.33 8.89
N ALA A 8 -4.38 11.02 9.92
CA ALA A 8 -3.36 12.05 9.76
C ALA A 8 -1.99 11.37 9.55
N TYR A 9 -1.17 11.96 8.68
CA TYR A 9 0.17 11.49 8.35
C TYR A 9 1.03 12.70 7.92
N ASP A 10 2.34 12.56 8.07
CA ASP A 10 3.32 13.63 7.77
C ASP A 10 4.09 13.36 6.47
N GLU A 11 3.98 12.13 5.95
CA GLU A 11 4.63 11.66 4.74
C GLU A 11 4.09 12.35 3.48
N LYS A 12 4.95 12.48 2.47
CA LYS A 12 4.55 13.14 1.22
C LYS A 12 3.62 12.25 0.41
N PRO A 13 2.71 12.84 -0.41
CA PRO A 13 1.88 12.07 -1.33
C PRO A 13 2.73 11.09 -2.17
N GLY A 14 2.34 9.82 -2.20
CA GLY A 14 3.06 8.74 -2.88
C GLY A 14 4.04 7.95 -2.00
N GLU A 15 4.34 8.41 -0.79
CA GLU A 15 5.16 7.66 0.15
C GLU A 15 4.36 6.54 0.85
N VAL A 16 5.05 5.43 1.10
CA VAL A 16 4.47 4.30 1.83
C VAL A 16 4.59 4.59 3.32
N ILE A 17 3.45 4.81 3.98
CA ILE A 17 3.36 5.03 5.43
C ILE A 17 3.63 3.70 6.15
N LYS A 18 3.00 2.62 5.68
CA LYS A 18 3.13 1.27 6.26
C LYS A 18 2.81 0.23 5.22
N CYS A 19 3.61 -0.83 5.10
CA CYS A 19 3.25 -1.97 4.25
C CYS A 19 3.73 -3.28 4.87
N THR A 20 2.99 -3.81 5.85
CA THR A 20 3.36 -5.02 6.60
C THR A 20 2.14 -5.86 6.97
N LYS A 21 2.30 -7.19 6.99
CA LYS A 21 1.34 -8.18 7.52
C LYS A 21 -0.12 -7.97 7.08
N GLY A 22 -0.34 -7.74 5.80
CA GLY A 22 -1.68 -7.57 5.23
C GLY A 22 -2.30 -6.18 5.38
N VAL A 23 -1.48 -5.18 5.69
CA VAL A 23 -1.86 -3.77 5.61
C VAL A 23 -0.86 -3.06 4.72
N CYS A 24 -1.34 -2.25 3.78
CA CYS A 24 -0.49 -1.35 2.99
C CYS A 24 -1.18 0.01 2.82
N HIS A 25 -0.50 1.05 3.30
CA HIS A 25 -0.98 2.43 3.39
C HIS A 25 -0.02 3.34 2.66
N VAL A 26 -0.58 4.15 1.78
CA VAL A 26 0.13 5.12 0.97
C VAL A 26 -0.43 6.50 1.26
N ALA A 27 0.44 7.45 1.54
CA ALA A 27 0.10 8.85 1.70
C ALA A 27 -0.46 9.39 0.38
N THR A 28 -1.54 10.18 0.44
CA THR A 28 -2.06 10.87 -0.75
C THR A 28 -1.98 12.39 -0.55
N GLY A 29 -2.65 13.18 -1.40
CA GLY A 29 -2.78 14.63 -1.16
C GLY A 29 -3.78 14.97 -0.04
N ASP A 30 -4.73 14.07 0.22
CA ASP A 30 -5.77 14.23 1.23
C ASP A 30 -6.17 12.85 1.78
N GLY A 31 -5.66 12.51 2.96
CA GLY A 31 -5.91 11.22 3.60
C GLY A 31 -5.02 10.08 3.10
N VAL A 32 -5.28 8.88 3.61
CA VAL A 32 -4.48 7.68 3.35
C VAL A 32 -5.20 6.74 2.41
N LEU A 33 -4.49 6.23 1.40
CA LEU A 33 -4.98 5.16 0.55
C LEU A 33 -4.56 3.80 1.12
N SER A 34 -5.54 2.99 1.53
CA SER A 34 -5.33 1.62 1.98
C SER A 34 -5.51 0.63 0.82
N LEU A 35 -4.44 -0.06 0.45
CA LEU A 35 -4.47 -1.05 -0.64
C LEU A 35 -5.03 -2.38 -0.15
N GLU A 36 -6.03 -2.90 -0.85
CA GLU A 36 -6.64 -4.19 -0.52
C GLU A 36 -6.21 -5.30 -1.49
N LYS A 37 -6.07 -4.95 -2.78
CA LYS A 37 -5.64 -5.87 -3.84
C LYS A 37 -4.70 -5.15 -4.80
N VAL A 38 -3.66 -5.85 -5.21
CA VAL A 38 -2.63 -5.38 -6.15
C VAL A 38 -2.42 -6.41 -7.26
N GLN A 39 -1.94 -5.95 -8.42
CA GLN A 39 -1.57 -6.82 -9.52
C GLN A 39 -0.16 -6.47 -9.97
N LEU A 40 0.76 -7.41 -9.76
CA LEU A 40 2.11 -7.30 -10.32
C LEU A 40 2.09 -7.57 -11.81
N ALA A 41 2.99 -6.95 -12.56
CA ALA A 41 3.12 -7.16 -14.00
C ALA A 41 3.32 -8.67 -14.31
N GLY A 42 2.51 -9.18 -15.23
CA GLY A 42 2.54 -10.61 -15.61
C GLY A 42 2.01 -11.58 -14.55
N LYS A 43 1.40 -11.11 -13.46
CA LYS A 43 0.78 -11.94 -12.41
C LYS A 43 -0.72 -11.71 -12.32
N LYS A 44 -1.41 -12.66 -11.67
CA LYS A 44 -2.82 -12.50 -11.28
C LYS A 44 -2.94 -11.50 -10.13
N ILE A 45 -4.13 -10.95 -9.94
CA ILE A 45 -4.46 -10.10 -8.80
C ILE A 45 -4.23 -10.88 -7.50
N ALA A 46 -3.56 -10.25 -6.55
CA ALA A 46 -3.35 -10.75 -5.19
C ALA A 46 -4.01 -9.80 -4.18
N ASN A 47 -4.52 -10.35 -3.07
CA ASN A 47 -4.86 -9.51 -1.93
C ASN A 47 -3.57 -9.02 -1.24
N ILE A 48 -3.68 -7.95 -0.46
CA ILE A 48 -2.51 -7.31 0.13
C ILE A 48 -1.81 -8.21 1.16
N LYS A 49 -2.53 -9.13 1.81
CA LYS A 49 -1.96 -10.11 2.74
C LYS A 49 -1.01 -11.05 2.01
N ASP A 50 -1.46 -11.68 0.93
CA ASP A 50 -0.65 -12.57 0.11
C ASP A 50 0.54 -11.83 -0.51
N PHE A 51 0.32 -10.59 -0.95
CA PHE A 51 1.39 -9.72 -1.44
C PHE A 51 2.46 -9.47 -0.38
N THR A 52 2.09 -8.97 0.80
CA THR A 52 3.07 -8.65 1.87
C THR A 52 3.73 -9.87 2.50
N ASN A 53 3.17 -11.07 2.31
CA ASN A 53 3.80 -12.32 2.72
C ASN A 53 4.89 -12.77 1.75
N ALA A 54 4.70 -12.53 0.45
CA ALA A 54 5.61 -12.96 -0.60
C ALA A 54 6.65 -11.89 -0.99
N TYR A 55 6.35 -10.61 -0.75
CA TYR A 55 7.13 -9.47 -1.22
C TYR A 55 7.33 -8.42 -0.13
N ASN A 56 8.54 -7.89 -0.06
CA ASN A 56 8.88 -6.71 0.73
C ASN A 56 8.85 -5.47 -0.17
N VAL A 57 8.27 -4.38 0.32
CA VAL A 57 8.30 -3.09 -0.39
C VAL A 57 9.56 -2.34 0.02
N THR A 58 10.39 -1.99 -0.97
CA THR A 58 11.61 -1.22 -0.77
C THR A 58 11.47 0.12 -1.47
N LYS A 59 11.72 1.22 -0.74
CA LYS A 59 11.82 2.56 -1.33
C LYS A 59 13.11 2.60 -2.17
N LEU A 60 12.97 2.78 -3.47
CA LEU A 60 14.09 3.03 -4.37
C LEU A 60 14.45 4.51 -4.24
N SER A 61 15.67 4.80 -3.79
CA SER A 61 16.24 6.15 -3.62
C SER A 61 16.67 6.76 -4.95
#